data_AF-A0A7C6K625-F1
#
_entry.id   AF-A0A7C6K625-F1
#
_cell.length_a   1.000
_cell.length_b   1.000
_cell.length_c   1.000
_cell.angle_alpha   90.00
_cell.angle_beta   90.00
_cell.angle_gamma   90.00
#
_symmetry.space_group_name_H-M   'P 1'
#
loop_
_entity.id
_entity.type
_entity.pdbx_description
1 polymer ?
#
loop_
_entity_poly.entity_id
_entity_poly.type
_entity_poly.pdbx_seq_one_letter_code
_entity_poly.pdbx_strand_id
1 'polypeptide(L)'
;MKIFQIERNDNCPCGSGRKFKRCCQDQVVDATRRIIYAMGVGSFTAQGLEVIETLGFICGLQAEDGHMPEPERLGRLLKETWEEEEKIQLSQDEGALGALSMAFQVLLGEKHQLGLIRIPVWQFEPESESQGEAEDAELIDGIIEYMGGPGGRVFITDAVNSIGMSLLYDDYTDGELKTLLAALSWLVVDESRDLFLGSVLYKTKSDLVAASEKIDKVMDEYGDDDSQIYQEMRSIFYNYPVYDQMMSDRMDGDINFVMDAVANGGLKIEVPLYSVLGGIYAMVSKLVESFNAKYSPRGSSQENLPPLEEVLFAGGEYHFYFPEVVSCFDKALKETEDSEFEDALNSLLFFLILSSDTKQLAIIKFLYVRCVCTYLSRFPVILPEADLEFKVPGDYCDQELIEHYACYLESQDMKMEAIHVRDVLKTLGEQAEKEAFLYEDEVINFARLLLDEGEEEE
;
A
#
# COMPACT_ATOMS: atom_id res chain seq x y z
N MET A 1 11.54 8.85 -22.56
CA MET A 1 10.48 7.80 -22.47
C MET A 1 9.30 8.47 -21.82
N LYS A 2 8.14 8.63 -22.48
CA LYS A 2 7.02 9.38 -21.86
C LYS A 2 6.57 8.67 -20.58
N ILE A 3 6.88 9.27 -19.43
CA ILE A 3 6.63 8.69 -18.10
C ILE A 3 5.13 8.53 -17.85
N PHE A 4 4.34 9.53 -18.26
CA PHE A 4 2.88 9.45 -18.21
C PHE A 4 2.30 9.28 -19.62
N GLN A 5 1.58 8.17 -19.81
CA GLN A 5 0.77 7.91 -21.00
C GLN A 5 -0.68 7.69 -20.57
N ILE A 6 -1.34 8.76 -20.12
CA ILE A 6 -2.77 8.71 -19.87
C ILE A 6 -3.54 9.04 -21.14
N GLU A 7 -4.43 8.14 -21.55
CA GLU A 7 -5.33 8.41 -22.66
C GLU A 7 -6.54 9.23 -22.18
N ARG A 8 -7.15 9.97 -23.11
CA ARG A 8 -8.30 10.83 -22.83
C ARG A 8 -9.48 10.09 -22.18
N ASN A 9 -9.60 8.79 -22.43
CA ASN A 9 -10.72 7.99 -21.95
C ASN A 9 -10.41 7.19 -20.69
N ASP A 10 -9.17 7.20 -20.22
CA ASP A 10 -8.74 6.50 -19.02
C ASP A 10 -9.34 7.15 -17.77
N ASN A 11 -9.36 6.40 -16.67
CA ASN A 11 -9.75 6.93 -15.37
C ASN A 11 -8.73 7.99 -14.93
N CYS A 12 -9.23 9.10 -14.42
CA CYS A 12 -8.40 10.21 -13.97
C CYS A 12 -7.61 9.79 -12.72
N PRO A 13 -6.29 10.05 -12.66
CA PRO A 13 -5.42 9.56 -11.61
C PRO A 13 -5.58 10.36 -10.31
N CYS A 14 -6.38 11.42 -10.30
CA CYS A 14 -6.74 12.16 -9.09
C CYS A 14 -7.72 11.42 -8.17
N GLY A 15 -8.08 10.17 -8.46
CA GLY A 15 -9.00 9.38 -7.62
C GLY A 15 -10.49 9.72 -7.76
N SER A 16 -10.87 10.70 -8.57
CA SER A 16 -12.29 11.12 -8.72
C SER A 16 -13.23 10.10 -9.37
N GLY A 17 -12.70 8.97 -9.89
CA GLY A 17 -13.47 7.99 -10.67
C GLY A 17 -13.99 8.49 -12.03
N ARG A 18 -13.68 9.73 -12.43
CA ARG A 18 -14.11 10.32 -13.72
C ARG A 18 -13.08 10.02 -14.81
N LYS A 19 -13.50 10.04 -16.09
CA LYS A 19 -12.57 10.00 -17.22
C LYS A 19 -11.65 11.22 -17.24
N PHE A 20 -10.37 11.04 -17.55
CA PHE A 20 -9.34 12.10 -17.53
C PHE A 20 -9.78 13.36 -18.31
N LYS A 21 -10.34 13.19 -19.52
CA LYS A 21 -10.86 14.30 -20.35
C LYS A 21 -12.02 15.11 -19.75
N ARG A 22 -12.67 14.59 -18.71
CA ARG A 22 -13.79 15.23 -18.01
C ARG A 22 -13.42 15.66 -16.59
N CYS A 23 -12.14 15.59 -16.24
CA CYS A 23 -11.64 15.90 -14.91
C CYS A 23 -10.40 16.79 -15.01
N CYS A 24 -9.20 16.22 -14.90
CA CYS A 24 -7.97 17.01 -14.79
C CYS A 24 -7.36 17.44 -16.13
N GLN A 25 -7.83 16.93 -17.28
CA GLN A 25 -7.18 17.22 -18.57
C GLN A 25 -7.02 18.72 -18.85
N ASP A 26 -8.06 19.52 -18.65
CA ASP A 26 -7.99 20.97 -18.94
C ASP A 26 -7.04 21.70 -17.99
N GLN A 27 -6.96 21.25 -16.74
CA GLN A 27 -6.06 21.81 -15.71
C GLN A 27 -4.60 21.46 -16.00
N VAL A 28 -4.32 20.21 -16.41
CA VAL A 28 -3.00 19.79 -16.89
C VAL A 28 -2.56 20.62 -18.08
N VAL A 29 -3.42 20.81 -19.07
CA VAL A 29 -3.09 21.63 -20.25
C VAL A 29 -2.82 23.09 -19.85
N ASP A 30 -3.61 23.65 -18.93
CA ASP A 30 -3.41 25.01 -18.43
C ASP A 30 -2.10 25.15 -17.65
N ALA A 31 -1.81 24.23 -16.72
CA ALA A 31 -0.59 24.20 -15.93
C ALA A 31 0.66 24.11 -16.81
N THR A 32 0.68 23.18 -17.77
CA THR A 32 1.77 23.06 -18.76
C THR A 32 1.99 24.36 -19.51
N ARG A 33 0.91 25.02 -19.97
CA ARG A 33 1.01 26.30 -20.69
C ARG A 33 1.58 27.41 -19.81
N ARG A 34 1.16 27.50 -18.55
CA ARG A 34 1.63 28.49 -17.57
C ARG A 34 3.12 28.29 -17.25
N ILE A 35 3.56 27.04 -17.09
CA ILE A 35 4.98 26.69 -16.93
C ILE A 35 5.78 27.14 -18.15
N ILE A 36 5.36 26.76 -19.37
CA ILE A 36 6.02 27.16 -20.62
C ILE A 36 6.17 28.68 -20.71
N TYR A 37 5.11 29.42 -20.39
CA TYR A 37 5.14 30.88 -20.43
C TYR A 37 6.13 31.48 -19.43
N ALA A 38 6.20 30.93 -18.22
CA ALA A 38 7.12 31.38 -17.17
C ALA A 38 8.60 31.08 -17.52
N MET A 39 8.88 30.01 -18.26
CA MET A 39 10.23 29.72 -18.76
C MET A 39 10.67 30.71 -19.86
N GLY A 40 9.71 31.31 -20.56
CA GLY A 40 9.92 32.37 -21.55
C GLY A 40 9.94 31.87 -23.00
N VAL A 41 10.20 32.79 -23.93
CA VAL A 41 10.17 32.50 -25.37
C VAL A 41 11.51 31.87 -25.81
N GLY A 42 11.53 30.55 -25.97
CA GLY A 42 12.68 29.79 -26.46
C GLY A 42 12.24 28.46 -27.08
N SER A 43 13.09 27.85 -27.90
CA SER A 43 12.89 26.48 -28.39
C SER A 43 13.40 25.51 -27.33
N PHE A 44 12.49 24.76 -26.70
CA PHE A 44 12.84 23.67 -25.79
C PHE A 44 13.35 22.46 -26.60
N THR A 45 14.32 21.73 -26.06
CA THR A 45 14.68 20.40 -26.58
C THR A 45 13.51 19.43 -26.38
N ALA A 46 13.50 18.31 -27.10
CA ALA A 46 12.48 17.28 -26.91
C ALA A 46 12.45 16.76 -25.46
N GLN A 47 13.63 16.54 -24.87
CA GLN A 47 13.81 16.17 -23.47
C GLN A 47 13.30 17.26 -22.51
N GLY A 48 13.61 18.54 -22.77
CA GLY A 48 13.11 19.65 -21.96
C GLY A 48 11.58 19.76 -22.01
N LEU A 49 10.96 19.53 -23.17
CA LEU A 49 9.50 19.47 -23.27
C LEU A 49 8.92 18.31 -22.44
N GLU A 50 9.60 17.17 -22.40
CA GLU A 50 9.15 16.01 -21.60
C GLU A 50 9.16 16.32 -20.10
N VAL A 51 10.17 17.03 -19.60
CA VAL A 51 10.21 17.51 -18.20
C VAL A 51 9.05 18.47 -17.92
N ILE A 52 8.82 19.43 -18.83
CA ILE A 52 7.74 20.42 -18.69
C ILE A 52 6.36 19.76 -18.73
N GLU A 53 6.14 18.81 -19.64
CA GLU A 53 4.91 18.03 -19.73
C GLU A 53 4.68 17.21 -18.45
N THR A 54 5.74 16.59 -17.90
CA THR A 54 5.68 15.83 -16.65
C THR A 54 5.32 16.73 -15.47
N LEU A 55 5.96 17.90 -15.36
CA LEU A 55 5.67 18.87 -14.31
C LEU A 55 4.26 19.45 -14.43
N GLY A 56 3.83 19.81 -15.64
CA GLY A 56 2.47 20.29 -15.89
C GLY A 56 1.40 19.24 -15.65
N PHE A 57 1.71 17.96 -15.91
CA PHE A 57 0.86 16.84 -15.53
C PHE A 57 0.66 16.78 -14.03
N ILE A 58 1.76 16.71 -13.26
CA ILE A 58 1.74 16.69 -11.78
C ILE A 58 0.94 17.88 -11.23
N CYS A 59 1.23 19.10 -11.71
CA CYS A 59 0.62 20.32 -11.18
C CYS A 59 -0.87 20.45 -11.52
N GLY A 60 -1.32 19.84 -12.61
CA GLY A 60 -2.69 19.95 -13.10
C GLY A 60 -3.65 18.89 -12.56
N LEU A 61 -3.17 17.94 -11.75
CA LEU A 61 -4.05 16.99 -11.08
C LEU A 61 -4.77 17.67 -9.90
N GLN A 62 -6.07 17.42 -9.79
CA GLN A 62 -6.85 17.87 -8.65
C GLN A 62 -6.45 17.09 -7.39
N ALA A 63 -6.35 17.79 -6.28
CA ALA A 63 -6.21 17.22 -4.95
C ALA A 63 -7.18 17.93 -4.00
N GLU A 64 -7.79 17.19 -3.07
CA GLU A 64 -8.78 17.76 -2.15
C GLU A 64 -8.14 18.58 -1.03
N ASP A 65 -6.98 18.14 -0.51
CA ASP A 65 -6.36 18.69 0.71
C ASP A 65 -4.88 19.12 0.56
N GLY A 66 -4.40 19.35 -0.67
CA GLY A 66 -3.00 19.68 -0.93
C GLY A 66 -2.77 21.11 -1.46
N HIS A 67 -1.53 21.60 -1.35
CA HIS A 67 -1.12 22.95 -1.75
C HIS A 67 -0.03 22.94 -2.84
N MET A 68 -0.42 22.51 -4.04
CA MET A 68 0.49 22.50 -5.19
C MET A 68 1.09 23.91 -5.47
N PRO A 69 2.42 24.05 -5.62
CA PRO A 69 3.03 25.32 -5.98
C PRO A 69 2.49 25.84 -7.32
N GLU A 70 2.33 27.16 -7.41
CA GLU A 70 1.82 27.79 -8.63
C GLU A 70 2.68 27.44 -9.86
N PRO A 71 2.05 27.06 -10.99
CA PRO A 71 2.76 26.70 -12.22
C PRO A 71 3.82 27.72 -12.67
N GLU A 72 3.56 29.03 -12.51
CA GLU A 72 4.53 30.08 -12.87
C GLU A 72 5.74 30.13 -11.94
N ARG A 73 5.57 29.80 -10.65
CA ARG A 73 6.71 29.71 -9.71
C ARG A 73 7.60 28.55 -10.13
N LEU A 74 7.00 27.39 -10.39
CA LEU A 74 7.73 26.21 -10.82
C LEU A 74 8.44 26.42 -12.16
N GLY A 75 7.78 27.01 -13.16
CA GLY A 75 8.41 27.31 -14.44
C GLY A 75 9.59 28.29 -14.33
N ARG A 76 9.50 29.30 -13.46
CA ARG A 76 10.61 30.22 -13.21
C ARG A 76 11.79 29.53 -12.54
N LEU A 77 11.54 28.76 -11.49
CA LEU A 77 12.59 28.03 -10.76
C LEU A 77 13.23 26.95 -11.64
N LEU A 78 12.45 26.27 -12.48
CA LEU A 78 12.96 25.28 -13.44
C LEU A 78 13.93 25.92 -14.44
N LYS A 79 13.57 27.10 -14.97
CA LYS A 79 14.47 27.87 -15.84
C LYS A 79 15.78 28.22 -15.14
N GLU A 80 15.70 28.78 -13.94
CA GLU A 80 16.89 29.14 -13.17
C GLU A 80 17.76 27.91 -12.89
N THR A 81 17.14 26.76 -12.59
CA THR A 81 17.81 25.48 -12.36
C THR A 81 18.57 25.04 -13.62
N TRP A 82 17.92 25.03 -14.79
CA TRP A 82 18.59 24.64 -16.04
C TRP A 82 19.73 25.60 -16.43
N GLU A 83 19.56 26.90 -16.21
CA GLU A 83 20.63 27.88 -16.44
C GLU A 83 21.82 27.71 -15.47
N GLU A 84 21.59 27.20 -14.26
CA GLU A 84 22.61 26.86 -13.28
C GLU A 84 23.32 25.54 -13.66
N GLU A 85 22.56 24.49 -14.01
CA GLU A 85 23.09 23.20 -14.45
C GLU A 85 23.92 23.31 -15.74
N GLU A 86 23.47 24.09 -16.72
CA GLU A 86 24.20 24.33 -17.97
C GLU A 86 25.58 24.95 -17.68
N LYS A 87 25.66 25.88 -16.72
CA LYS A 87 26.95 26.47 -16.31
C LYS A 87 27.86 25.43 -15.66
N ILE A 88 27.33 24.59 -14.77
CA ILE A 88 28.08 23.51 -14.11
C ILE A 88 28.66 22.55 -15.15
N GLN A 89 27.86 22.15 -16.13
CA GLN A 89 28.28 21.25 -17.22
C GLN A 89 29.34 21.90 -18.11
N LEU A 90 29.14 23.16 -18.50
CA LEU A 90 30.12 23.92 -19.31
C LEU A 90 31.45 24.11 -18.59
N SER A 91 31.45 24.26 -17.26
CA SER A 91 32.66 24.36 -16.45
C SER A 91 33.26 23.02 -16.03
N GLN A 92 32.58 21.90 -16.31
CA GLN A 92 32.94 20.57 -15.81
C GLN A 92 33.18 20.54 -14.30
N ASP A 93 32.35 21.27 -13.54
CA ASP A 93 32.49 21.37 -12.09
C ASP A 93 31.82 20.17 -11.40
N GLU A 94 32.57 19.07 -11.32
CA GLU A 94 32.12 17.83 -10.65
C GLU A 94 31.76 18.07 -9.17
N GLY A 95 32.40 19.04 -8.51
CA GLY A 95 32.11 19.38 -7.12
C GLY A 95 30.74 20.03 -6.95
N ALA A 96 30.37 20.94 -7.84
CA ALA A 96 29.04 21.55 -7.86
C ALA A 96 27.94 20.52 -8.18
N LEU A 97 28.18 19.62 -9.12
CA LEU A 97 27.25 18.54 -9.45
C LEU A 97 27.07 17.57 -8.26
N GLY A 98 28.18 17.21 -7.60
CA GLY A 98 28.16 16.41 -6.38
C GLY A 98 27.39 17.08 -5.24
N ALA A 99 27.54 18.39 -5.07
CA ALA A 99 26.80 19.15 -4.06
C ALA A 99 25.28 19.15 -4.34
N LEU A 100 24.87 19.24 -5.60
CA LEU A 100 23.45 19.16 -5.98
C LEU A 100 22.88 17.76 -5.75
N SER A 101 23.64 16.70 -6.06
CA SER A 101 23.29 15.32 -5.71
C SER A 101 23.13 15.14 -4.19
N MET A 102 24.07 15.65 -3.39
CA MET A 102 23.99 15.59 -1.93
C MET A 102 22.77 16.37 -1.39
N ALA A 103 22.47 17.54 -1.95
CA ALA A 103 21.27 18.30 -1.57
C ALA A 103 19.99 17.49 -1.86
N PHE A 104 19.93 16.78 -2.98
CA PHE A 104 18.81 15.90 -3.28
C PHE A 104 18.74 14.71 -2.30
N GLN A 105 19.87 14.11 -1.92
CA GLN A 105 19.92 13.06 -0.89
C GLN A 105 19.37 13.52 0.47
N VAL A 106 19.60 14.79 0.83
CA VAL A 106 19.01 15.39 2.03
C VAL A 106 17.49 15.46 1.89
N LEU A 107 16.97 15.94 0.77
CA LEU A 107 15.52 15.98 0.51
C LEU A 107 14.86 14.60 0.56
N LEU A 108 15.51 13.58 0.00
CA LEU A 108 15.06 12.18 0.08
C LEU A 108 14.91 11.68 1.53
N GLY A 109 15.64 12.26 2.48
CA GLY A 109 15.57 11.90 3.91
C GLY A 109 14.64 12.78 4.74
N GLU A 110 14.49 14.06 4.38
CA GLU A 110 13.71 15.02 5.17
C GLU A 110 12.24 15.13 4.75
N LYS A 111 11.93 14.87 3.47
CA LYS A 111 10.57 14.99 2.93
C LYS A 111 9.89 13.63 2.94
N HIS A 112 8.75 13.53 3.61
CA HIS A 112 8.09 12.25 3.88
C HIS A 112 7.76 11.48 2.61
N GLN A 113 7.20 12.16 1.60
CA GLN A 113 6.80 11.53 0.34
C GLN A 113 8.00 11.10 -0.52
N LEU A 114 9.15 11.78 -0.39
CA LEU A 114 10.40 11.40 -1.06
C LEU A 114 11.14 10.25 -0.36
N GLY A 115 10.82 9.98 0.91
CA GLY A 115 11.33 8.85 1.68
C GLY A 115 11.01 7.49 1.04
N LEU A 116 9.96 7.44 0.21
CA LEU A 116 9.51 6.24 -0.50
C LEU A 116 10.34 5.94 -1.76
N ILE A 117 11.10 6.91 -2.29
CA ILE A 117 11.92 6.72 -3.49
C ILE A 117 13.20 5.99 -3.11
N ARG A 118 13.21 4.67 -3.21
CA ARG A 118 14.33 3.82 -2.78
C ARG A 118 14.56 2.67 -3.75
N ILE A 119 15.82 2.26 -3.88
CA ILE A 119 16.20 1.11 -4.71
C ILE A 119 16.36 -0.09 -3.77
N PRO A 120 15.66 -1.22 -3.98
CA PRO A 120 15.70 -2.36 -3.07
C PRO A 120 17.01 -3.16 -3.24
N VAL A 121 18.11 -2.60 -2.74
CA VAL A 121 19.47 -3.11 -3.01
C VAL A 121 19.70 -4.56 -2.57
N TRP A 122 19.02 -5.00 -1.51
CA TRP A 122 19.10 -6.38 -1.00
C TRP A 122 18.55 -7.42 -1.98
N GLN A 123 17.70 -7.03 -2.93
CA GLN A 123 17.19 -7.95 -3.97
C GLN A 123 18.26 -8.29 -5.02
N PHE A 124 19.39 -7.58 -5.01
CA PHE A 124 20.49 -7.77 -5.95
C PHE A 124 21.77 -8.25 -5.24
N GLU A 125 21.74 -8.42 -3.92
CA GLU A 125 22.89 -8.95 -3.18
C GLU A 125 23.08 -10.44 -3.52
N PRO A 126 24.30 -10.87 -3.90
CA PRO A 126 24.56 -12.27 -4.15
C PRO A 126 24.41 -13.09 -2.87
N GLU A 127 23.85 -14.30 -2.96
CA GLU A 127 23.66 -15.22 -1.82
C GLU A 127 24.97 -15.68 -1.14
N SER A 128 26.15 -15.32 -1.67
CA SER A 128 27.45 -15.76 -1.18
C SER A 128 28.12 -14.76 -0.25
N GLU A 129 28.59 -15.20 0.93
CA GLU A 129 29.31 -14.39 1.95
C GLU A 129 30.72 -13.89 1.52
N SER A 130 31.04 -13.81 0.23
CA SER A 130 32.41 -13.59 -0.25
C SER A 130 32.75 -12.12 -0.50
N GLN A 131 32.89 -11.35 0.59
CA GLN A 131 33.25 -9.92 0.57
C GLN A 131 34.37 -9.57 -0.45
N GLY A 132 34.04 -8.78 -1.48
CA GLY A 132 35.05 -8.27 -2.42
C GLY A 132 34.54 -7.29 -3.50
N GLU A 133 35.45 -6.59 -4.18
CA GLU A 133 35.16 -5.61 -5.26
C GLU A 133 34.38 -6.19 -6.45
N ALA A 134 34.32 -7.53 -6.59
CA ALA A 134 33.52 -8.20 -7.60
C ALA A 134 32.01 -8.18 -7.29
N GLU A 135 31.61 -8.17 -6.00
CA GLU A 135 30.20 -8.10 -5.58
C GLU A 135 29.59 -6.72 -5.88
N ASP A 136 30.36 -5.64 -5.71
CA ASP A 136 29.90 -4.29 -6.04
C ASP A 136 29.62 -4.14 -7.55
N ALA A 137 30.40 -4.81 -8.41
CA ALA A 137 30.18 -4.80 -9.85
C ALA A 137 28.92 -5.60 -10.24
N GLU A 138 28.72 -6.79 -9.66
CA GLU A 138 27.52 -7.62 -9.89
C GLU A 138 26.25 -6.95 -9.37
N LEU A 139 26.31 -6.29 -8.20
CA LEU A 139 25.21 -5.48 -7.67
C LEU A 139 24.84 -4.34 -8.62
N ILE A 140 25.83 -3.63 -9.15
CA ILE A 140 25.61 -2.53 -10.10
C ILE A 140 24.99 -3.07 -11.39
N ASP A 141 25.48 -4.19 -11.93
CA ASP A 141 24.93 -4.81 -13.14
C ASP A 141 23.47 -5.25 -12.91
N GLY A 142 23.15 -5.84 -11.75
CA GLY A 142 21.79 -6.21 -11.36
C GLY A 142 20.85 -5.01 -11.26
N ILE A 143 21.32 -3.90 -10.67
CA ILE A 143 20.56 -2.65 -10.62
C ILE A 143 20.34 -2.09 -12.03
N ILE A 144 21.36 -2.09 -12.90
CA ILE A 144 21.23 -1.61 -14.28
C ILE A 144 20.20 -2.46 -15.04
N GLU A 145 20.24 -3.78 -14.90
CA GLU A 145 19.27 -4.69 -15.52
C GLU A 145 17.85 -4.43 -15.01
N TYR A 146 17.67 -4.29 -13.70
CA TYR A 146 16.40 -3.94 -13.09
C TYR A 146 15.86 -2.61 -13.65
N MET A 147 16.71 -1.59 -13.70
CA MET A 147 16.36 -0.27 -14.19
C MET A 147 16.02 -0.26 -15.69
N GLY A 148 16.61 -1.16 -16.47
CA GLY A 148 16.30 -1.37 -17.89
C GLY A 148 15.03 -2.22 -18.13
N GLY A 149 14.60 -2.98 -17.13
CA GLY A 149 13.46 -3.89 -17.21
C GLY A 149 12.09 -3.26 -16.88
N PRO A 150 11.03 -4.08 -16.78
CA PRO A 150 9.71 -3.64 -16.34
C PRO A 150 9.71 -3.03 -14.93
N GLY A 151 10.52 -3.57 -14.01
CA GLY A 151 10.66 -3.06 -12.64
C GLY A 151 11.16 -1.63 -12.59
N GLY A 152 12.20 -1.31 -13.38
CA GLY A 152 12.71 0.06 -13.52
C GLY A 152 11.67 1.07 -14.01
N ARG A 153 10.75 0.66 -14.90
CA ARG A 153 9.64 1.53 -15.33
C ARG A 153 8.67 1.82 -14.20
N VAL A 154 8.31 0.81 -13.42
CA VAL A 154 7.46 0.97 -12.24
C VAL A 154 8.13 1.91 -11.25
N PHE A 155 9.41 1.70 -10.93
CA PHE A 155 10.19 2.59 -10.08
C PHE A 155 10.19 4.04 -10.58
N ILE A 156 10.42 4.27 -11.88
CA ILE A 156 10.41 5.63 -12.44
C ILE A 156 9.03 6.28 -12.28
N THR A 157 7.95 5.55 -12.57
CA THR A 157 6.59 6.07 -12.40
C THR A 157 6.29 6.39 -10.94
N ASP A 158 6.66 5.51 -10.01
CA ASP A 158 6.45 5.70 -8.58
C ASP A 158 7.30 6.86 -8.05
N ALA A 159 8.54 7.00 -8.50
CA ALA A 159 9.40 8.13 -8.15
C ALA A 159 8.79 9.46 -8.60
N VAL A 160 8.21 9.53 -9.81
CA VAL A 160 7.51 10.74 -10.26
C VAL A 160 6.23 10.99 -9.46
N ASN A 161 5.48 9.95 -9.10
CA ASN A 161 4.32 10.07 -8.22
C ASN A 161 4.72 10.60 -6.84
N SER A 162 5.77 10.06 -6.23
CA SER A 162 6.33 10.53 -4.96
C SER A 162 6.78 11.99 -5.03
N ILE A 163 7.45 12.42 -6.12
CA ILE A 163 7.80 13.83 -6.34
C ILE A 163 6.53 14.69 -6.41
N GLY A 164 5.50 14.23 -7.12
CA GLY A 164 4.24 14.95 -7.23
C GLY A 164 3.48 15.08 -5.91
N MET A 165 3.40 14.00 -5.14
CA MET A 165 2.83 13.98 -3.79
C MET A 165 3.62 14.88 -2.85
N SER A 166 4.95 14.87 -2.96
CA SER A 166 5.81 15.72 -2.16
C SER A 166 5.59 17.20 -2.47
N LEU A 167 5.54 17.59 -3.76
CA LEU A 167 5.17 18.95 -4.15
C LEU A 167 3.80 19.38 -3.62
N LEU A 168 2.87 18.45 -3.49
CA LEU A 168 1.50 18.72 -3.07
C LEU A 168 1.36 18.89 -1.55
N TYR A 169 2.11 18.13 -0.76
CA TYR A 169 1.89 18.02 0.70
C TYR A 169 3.08 18.45 1.56
N ASP A 170 4.29 18.58 1.00
CA ASP A 170 5.47 19.03 1.74
C ASP A 170 5.75 20.53 1.50
N ASP A 171 6.30 21.19 2.51
CA ASP A 171 6.74 22.58 2.40
C ASP A 171 8.15 22.68 1.79
N TYR A 172 8.33 23.64 0.89
CA TYR A 172 9.61 23.89 0.23
C TYR A 172 10.00 25.37 0.16
N THR A 173 11.25 25.63 0.52
CA THR A 173 11.98 26.83 0.11
C THR A 173 12.29 26.80 -1.39
N ASP A 174 12.60 27.96 -1.98
CA ASP A 174 12.96 28.03 -3.40
C ASP A 174 14.22 27.21 -3.73
N GLY A 175 15.19 27.12 -2.80
CA GLY A 175 16.41 26.32 -3.00
C GLY A 175 16.14 24.81 -3.00
N GLU A 176 15.28 24.34 -2.10
CA GLU A 176 14.86 22.94 -2.09
C GLU A 176 14.01 22.62 -3.33
N LEU A 177 13.11 23.52 -3.77
CA LEU A 177 12.37 23.35 -5.03
C LEU A 177 13.30 23.24 -6.23
N LYS A 178 14.33 24.09 -6.34
CA LYS A 178 15.33 23.97 -7.42
C LYS A 178 16.02 22.62 -7.42
N THR A 179 16.40 22.13 -6.24
CA THR A 179 17.03 20.81 -6.07
C THR A 179 16.09 19.69 -6.53
N LEU A 180 14.81 19.75 -6.16
CA LEU A 180 13.80 18.78 -6.59
C LEU A 180 13.54 18.84 -8.10
N LEU A 181 13.52 20.04 -8.69
CA LEU A 181 13.33 20.23 -10.13
C LEU A 181 14.55 19.76 -10.94
N ALA A 182 15.76 19.89 -10.42
CA ALA A 182 16.97 19.28 -10.98
C ALA A 182 16.83 17.75 -10.97
N ALA A 183 16.48 17.17 -9.83
CA ALA A 183 16.29 15.72 -9.70
C ALA A 183 15.19 15.18 -10.63
N LEU A 184 14.06 15.87 -10.75
CA LEU A 184 13.01 15.52 -11.73
C LEU A 184 13.55 15.58 -13.17
N SER A 185 14.37 16.58 -13.49
CA SER A 185 15.02 16.69 -14.81
C SER A 185 15.94 15.49 -15.06
N TRP A 186 16.73 15.08 -14.08
CA TRP A 186 17.58 13.88 -14.16
C TRP A 186 16.77 12.61 -14.36
N LEU A 187 15.67 12.42 -13.63
CA LEU A 187 14.82 11.23 -13.74
C LEU A 187 14.20 11.09 -15.13
N VAL A 188 13.69 12.20 -15.67
CA VAL A 188 13.00 12.25 -16.97
C VAL A 188 13.95 12.09 -18.14
N VAL A 189 15.13 12.71 -18.07
CA VAL A 189 16.10 12.71 -19.17
C VAL A 189 17.00 11.49 -19.10
N ASP A 190 16.90 10.62 -20.12
CA ASP A 190 17.64 9.35 -20.17
C ASP A 190 19.17 9.53 -19.95
N GLU A 191 19.77 10.58 -20.49
CA GLU A 191 21.22 10.85 -20.43
C GLU A 191 21.73 11.26 -19.03
N SER A 192 20.86 11.77 -18.16
CA SER A 192 21.22 12.22 -16.80
C SER A 192 20.59 11.37 -15.70
N ARG A 193 19.85 10.31 -16.07
CA ARG A 193 19.18 9.41 -15.11
C ARG A 193 20.12 8.77 -14.12
N ASP A 194 21.36 8.48 -14.51
CA ASP A 194 22.37 7.91 -13.63
C ASP A 194 22.67 8.82 -12.42
N LEU A 195 22.54 10.15 -12.56
CA LEU A 195 22.70 11.09 -11.44
C LEU A 195 21.56 10.96 -10.43
N PHE A 196 20.33 10.81 -10.91
CA PHE A 196 19.17 10.56 -10.07
C PHE A 196 19.32 9.24 -9.33
N LEU A 197 19.60 8.16 -10.07
CA LEU A 197 19.73 6.81 -9.51
C LEU A 197 20.89 6.72 -8.53
N GLY A 198 22.04 7.31 -8.86
CA GLY A 198 23.18 7.38 -7.95
C GLY A 198 22.80 8.06 -6.63
N SER A 199 22.08 9.19 -6.70
CA SER A 199 21.61 9.89 -5.49
C SER A 199 20.67 9.03 -4.64
N VAL A 200 19.69 8.37 -5.27
CA VAL A 200 18.76 7.47 -4.58
C VAL A 200 19.49 6.27 -3.99
N LEU A 201 20.44 5.68 -4.71
CA LEU A 201 21.21 4.52 -4.27
C LEU A 201 22.06 4.84 -3.04
N TYR A 202 22.80 5.95 -3.07
CA TYR A 202 23.59 6.39 -1.92
C TYR A 202 22.72 6.63 -0.70
N LYS A 203 21.58 7.30 -0.87
CA LYS A 203 20.64 7.54 0.22
C LYS A 203 20.05 6.24 0.76
N THR A 204 19.68 5.30 -0.12
CA THR A 204 19.18 3.98 0.25
C THR A 204 20.19 3.22 1.11
N LYS A 205 21.45 3.11 0.66
CA LYS A 205 22.52 2.44 1.44
C LYS A 205 22.73 3.11 2.80
N SER A 206 22.75 4.44 2.83
CA SER A 206 22.90 5.22 4.07
C SER A 206 21.76 4.98 5.06
N ASP A 207 20.52 4.97 4.57
CA ASP A 207 19.33 4.72 5.38
C ASP A 207 19.31 3.30 5.96
N LEU A 208 19.71 2.29 5.19
CA LEU A 208 19.79 0.91 5.66
C LEU A 208 20.82 0.75 6.79
N VAL A 209 22.02 1.32 6.63
CA VAL A 209 23.07 1.29 7.67
C VAL A 209 22.59 2.02 8.93
N ALA A 210 22.01 3.22 8.77
CA ALA A 210 21.54 4.02 9.89
C ALA A 210 20.38 3.34 10.66
N ALA A 211 19.48 2.65 9.96
CA ALA A 211 18.38 1.90 10.56
C ALA A 211 18.90 0.67 11.32
N SER A 212 19.81 -0.11 10.71
CA SER A 212 20.45 -1.26 11.36
C SER A 212 21.13 -0.86 12.66
N GLU A 213 21.96 0.18 12.64
CA GLU A 213 22.65 0.67 13.85
C GLU A 213 21.69 1.15 14.95
N LYS A 214 20.49 1.62 14.58
CA LYS A 214 19.46 2.03 15.55
C LYS A 214 18.76 0.82 16.14
N ILE A 215 18.46 -0.20 15.34
CA ILE A 215 17.85 -1.44 15.82
C ILE A 215 18.79 -2.17 16.77
N ASP A 216 20.07 -2.28 16.42
CA ASP A 216 21.08 -2.90 17.28
C ASP A 216 21.12 -2.22 18.66
N LYS A 217 21.06 -0.87 18.70
CA LYS A 217 21.01 -0.11 19.95
C LYS A 217 19.74 -0.38 20.75
N VAL A 218 18.57 -0.44 20.10
CA VAL A 218 17.31 -0.74 20.77
C VAL A 218 17.35 -2.13 21.39
N MET A 219 17.88 -3.11 20.66
CA MET A 219 18.02 -4.49 21.13
C MET A 219 18.99 -4.60 22.32
N ASP A 220 20.11 -3.86 22.27
CA ASP A 220 21.10 -3.80 23.35
C ASP A 220 20.55 -3.12 24.63
N GLU A 221 19.67 -2.13 24.50
CA GLU A 221 19.18 -1.31 25.62
C GLU A 221 18.04 -1.96 26.41
N TYR A 222 17.12 -2.66 25.76
CA TYR A 222 15.84 -3.06 26.37
C TYR A 222 15.64 -4.58 26.60
N GLY A 223 16.53 -5.46 26.11
CA GLY A 223 16.30 -6.91 26.16
C GLY A 223 15.11 -7.33 25.28
N ASP A 224 14.52 -8.52 25.47
CA ASP A 224 13.47 -9.06 24.57
C ASP A 224 12.02 -8.76 25.00
N ASP A 225 11.77 -8.24 26.20
CA ASP A 225 10.43 -8.30 26.84
C ASP A 225 9.87 -6.93 27.30
N ASP A 226 10.30 -5.83 26.67
CA ASP A 226 9.80 -4.48 26.97
C ASP A 226 8.88 -3.94 25.87
N SER A 227 7.65 -3.58 26.25
CA SER A 227 6.69 -2.84 25.41
C SER A 227 7.27 -1.56 24.76
N GLN A 228 8.34 -0.99 25.32
CA GLN A 228 9.06 0.16 24.75
C GLN A 228 9.81 -0.19 23.46
N ILE A 229 10.26 -1.44 23.29
CA ILE A 229 10.94 -1.92 22.08
C ILE A 229 10.02 -1.77 20.87
N TYR A 230 8.76 -2.17 21.00
CA TYR A 230 7.79 -2.09 19.91
C TYR A 230 7.58 -0.65 19.43
N GLN A 231 7.55 0.31 20.35
CA GLN A 231 7.37 1.73 20.01
C GLN A 231 8.62 2.30 19.32
N GLU A 232 9.82 1.95 19.80
CA GLU A 232 11.08 2.35 19.20
C GLU A 232 11.27 1.72 17.81
N MET A 233 11.01 0.42 17.66
CA MET A 233 11.07 -0.27 16.36
C MET A 233 10.10 0.33 15.35
N ARG A 234 8.84 0.60 15.73
CA ARG A 234 7.89 1.30 14.86
C ARG A 234 8.38 2.68 14.46
N SER A 235 8.99 3.42 15.39
CA SER A 235 9.55 4.74 15.08
C SER A 235 10.69 4.63 14.06
N ILE A 236 11.54 3.61 14.18
CA ILE A 236 12.61 3.35 13.21
C ILE A 236 12.00 3.02 11.84
N PHE A 237 11.07 2.09 11.74
CA PHE A 237 10.44 1.72 10.46
C PHE A 237 9.71 2.89 9.79
N TYR A 238 9.02 3.72 10.57
CA TYR A 238 8.40 4.93 10.05
C TYR A 238 9.43 5.92 9.46
N ASN A 239 10.59 6.07 10.11
CA ASN A 239 11.66 6.96 9.66
C ASN A 239 12.55 6.38 8.56
N TYR A 240 12.57 5.04 8.41
CA TYR A 240 13.34 4.31 7.42
C TYR A 240 12.47 3.27 6.70
N PRO A 241 11.51 3.69 5.85
CA PRO A 241 10.59 2.78 5.16
C PRO A 241 11.30 1.73 4.32
N VAL A 242 12.48 2.07 3.78
CA VAL A 242 13.32 1.14 3.01
C VAL A 242 13.80 -0.05 3.83
N TYR A 243 14.09 0.16 5.11
CA TYR A 243 14.54 -0.90 5.99
C TYR A 243 13.36 -1.79 6.39
N ASP A 244 12.19 -1.19 6.63
CA ASP A 244 10.94 -1.92 6.85
C ASP A 244 10.60 -2.82 5.66
N GLN A 245 10.68 -2.28 4.43
CA GLN A 245 10.50 -3.05 3.20
C GLN A 245 11.52 -4.19 3.07
N MET A 246 12.80 -3.95 3.40
CA MET A 246 13.81 -5.02 3.41
C MET A 246 13.46 -6.15 4.37
N MET A 247 13.02 -5.81 5.59
CA MET A 247 12.62 -6.80 6.58
C MET A 247 11.39 -7.59 6.12
N SER A 248 10.39 -6.89 5.57
CA SER A 248 9.21 -7.48 4.94
C SER A 248 9.60 -8.47 3.83
N ASP A 249 10.43 -8.06 2.86
CA ASP A 249 10.90 -8.91 1.77
C ASP A 249 11.65 -10.16 2.29
N ARG A 250 12.45 -10.03 3.36
CA ARG A 250 13.15 -11.17 3.97
C ARG A 250 12.19 -12.17 4.63
N MET A 251 11.05 -11.70 5.11
CA MET A 251 10.01 -12.52 5.74
C MET A 251 9.02 -13.11 4.72
N ASP A 252 9.10 -12.76 3.42
CA ASP A 252 8.12 -13.19 2.41
C ASP A 252 7.99 -14.73 2.36
N GLY A 253 9.10 -15.48 2.51
CA GLY A 253 9.07 -16.95 2.53
C GLY A 253 8.24 -17.51 3.69
N ASP A 254 8.52 -17.04 4.89
CA ASP A 254 7.83 -17.42 6.12
C ASP A 254 6.35 -17.03 6.09
N ILE A 255 6.07 -15.80 5.65
CA ILE A 255 4.71 -15.29 5.49
C ILE A 255 3.95 -16.20 4.54
N ASN A 256 4.49 -16.48 3.35
CA ASN A 256 3.82 -17.34 2.37
C ASN A 256 3.59 -18.75 2.93
N PHE A 257 4.54 -19.31 3.68
CA PHE A 257 4.37 -20.61 4.31
C PHE A 257 3.17 -20.67 5.27
N VAL A 258 2.99 -19.64 6.11
CA VAL A 258 1.80 -19.55 6.99
C VAL A 258 0.52 -19.29 6.18
N MET A 259 0.58 -18.42 5.18
CA MET A 259 -0.57 -18.11 4.34
C MET A 259 -1.07 -19.33 3.55
N ASP A 260 -0.16 -20.17 3.07
CA ASP A 260 -0.49 -21.45 2.43
C ASP A 260 -1.16 -22.42 3.41
N ALA A 261 -0.70 -22.47 4.66
CA ALA A 261 -1.35 -23.27 5.69
C ALA A 261 -2.79 -22.77 5.95
N VAL A 262 -3.04 -21.46 5.94
CA VAL A 262 -4.39 -20.89 6.08
C VAL A 262 -5.25 -21.17 4.84
N ALA A 263 -4.69 -21.01 3.64
CA ALA A 263 -5.38 -21.24 2.37
C ALA A 263 -5.85 -22.70 2.25
N ASN A 264 -4.99 -23.64 2.62
CA ASN A 264 -5.25 -25.08 2.54
C ASN A 264 -5.98 -25.64 3.77
N GLY A 265 -6.35 -24.79 4.73
CA GLY A 265 -7.07 -25.20 5.95
C GLY A 265 -6.23 -25.96 6.98
N GLY A 266 -4.91 -26.00 6.80
CA GLY A 266 -3.94 -26.53 7.78
C GLY A 266 -3.85 -25.67 9.04
N LEU A 267 -4.07 -24.35 8.91
CA LEU A 267 -4.27 -23.44 10.02
C LEU A 267 -5.67 -22.81 9.93
N LYS A 268 -6.49 -23.02 10.97
CA LYS A 268 -7.82 -22.43 11.05
C LYS A 268 -7.76 -21.08 11.75
N ILE A 269 -8.28 -20.05 11.08
CA ILE A 269 -8.47 -18.72 11.66
C ILE A 269 -9.95 -18.58 12.04
N GLU A 270 -10.23 -18.66 13.34
CA GLU A 270 -11.59 -18.59 13.88
C GLU A 270 -11.73 -17.33 14.73
N VAL A 271 -12.35 -16.31 14.15
CA VAL A 271 -12.61 -15.04 14.82
C VAL A 271 -14.08 -14.95 15.27
N PRO A 272 -14.41 -14.21 16.34
CA PRO A 272 -15.79 -14.03 16.79
C PRO A 272 -16.68 -13.32 15.76
N LEU A 273 -17.98 -13.59 15.78
CA LEU A 273 -18.94 -13.04 14.81
C LEU A 273 -18.97 -11.51 14.80
N TYR A 274 -18.77 -10.86 15.95
CA TYR A 274 -18.80 -9.39 16.02
C TYR A 274 -17.71 -8.72 15.20
N SER A 275 -16.64 -9.44 14.89
CA SER A 275 -15.45 -8.90 14.24
C SER A 275 -15.53 -8.93 12.70
N VAL A 276 -16.55 -9.59 12.14
CA VAL A 276 -16.72 -9.79 10.70
C VAL A 276 -18.16 -9.58 10.20
N LEU A 277 -19.06 -9.13 11.08
CA LEU A 277 -20.48 -9.01 10.78
C LEU A 277 -20.76 -8.00 9.66
N GLY A 278 -20.02 -6.89 9.61
CA GLY A 278 -20.09 -5.91 8.53
C GLY A 278 -19.68 -6.50 7.20
N GLY A 279 -18.61 -7.29 7.20
CA GLY A 279 -18.13 -8.04 6.03
C GLY A 279 -19.15 -9.03 5.50
N ILE A 280 -19.85 -9.74 6.39
CA ILE A 280 -20.95 -10.64 6.04
C ILE A 280 -22.04 -9.86 5.30
N TYR A 281 -22.51 -8.74 5.85
CA TYR A 281 -23.55 -7.94 5.20
C TYR A 281 -23.11 -7.38 3.84
N ALA A 282 -21.89 -6.85 3.76
CA ALA A 282 -21.37 -6.33 2.50
C ALA A 282 -21.20 -7.42 1.43
N MET A 283 -20.76 -8.61 1.82
CA MET A 283 -20.64 -9.74 0.90
C MET A 283 -22.01 -10.20 0.39
N VAL A 284 -23.00 -10.34 1.28
CA VAL A 284 -24.37 -10.68 0.92
C VAL A 284 -24.94 -9.66 -0.07
N SER A 285 -24.84 -8.36 0.24
CA SER A 285 -25.40 -7.32 -0.63
C SER A 285 -24.75 -7.28 -2.01
N LYS A 286 -23.43 -7.38 -2.09
CA LYS A 286 -22.72 -7.33 -3.38
C LYS A 286 -22.96 -8.55 -4.25
N LEU A 287 -23.13 -9.72 -3.65
CA LEU A 287 -23.50 -10.92 -4.40
C LEU A 287 -24.87 -10.77 -5.04
N VAL A 288 -25.84 -10.24 -4.29
CA VAL A 288 -27.20 -10.00 -4.79
C VAL A 288 -27.21 -8.95 -5.91
N GLU A 289 -26.46 -7.85 -5.77
CA GLU A 289 -26.26 -6.89 -6.86
C GLU A 289 -25.70 -7.58 -8.13
N SER A 290 -24.71 -8.45 -7.96
CA SER A 290 -24.04 -9.16 -9.07
C SER A 290 -24.96 -10.16 -9.76
N PHE A 291 -25.81 -10.86 -9.02
CA PHE A 291 -26.84 -11.75 -9.59
C PHE A 291 -27.92 -10.97 -10.33
N ASN A 292 -28.36 -9.84 -9.79
CA ASN A 292 -29.30 -8.94 -10.48
C ASN A 292 -28.68 -8.36 -11.76
N ALA A 293 -27.37 -8.09 -11.76
CA ALA A 293 -26.63 -7.60 -12.92
C ALA A 293 -26.37 -8.67 -14.00
N LYS A 294 -26.25 -9.97 -13.65
CA LYS A 294 -26.09 -11.09 -14.62
C LYS A 294 -27.28 -11.27 -15.57
N TYR A 295 -28.44 -10.68 -15.28
CA TYR A 295 -29.56 -10.57 -16.22
C TYR A 295 -29.44 -9.38 -17.21
N SER A 296 -28.33 -8.63 -17.18
CA SER A 296 -27.91 -7.69 -18.21
C SER A 296 -26.71 -8.24 -19.01
N PRO A 297 -26.68 -8.07 -20.35
CA PRO A 297 -25.72 -8.75 -21.21
C PRO A 297 -24.36 -8.03 -21.19
N ARG A 298 -23.47 -8.39 -20.27
CA ARG A 298 -22.01 -8.24 -20.39
C ARG A 298 -21.31 -9.13 -19.36
N GLY A 299 -20.32 -9.91 -19.84
CA GLY A 299 -19.73 -11.05 -19.16
C GLY A 299 -19.01 -10.74 -17.83
N SER A 300 -18.92 -11.78 -17.00
CA SER A 300 -18.28 -11.80 -15.69
C SER A 300 -16.80 -12.16 -15.79
N SER A 301 -15.92 -11.29 -15.31
CA SER A 301 -14.53 -11.56 -14.91
C SER A 301 -14.41 -11.53 -13.38
N GLN A 302 -13.26 -11.94 -12.84
CA GLN A 302 -12.88 -11.93 -11.41
C GLN A 302 -12.96 -10.55 -10.69
N GLU A 303 -13.39 -9.47 -11.35
CA GLU A 303 -13.57 -8.12 -10.77
C GLU A 303 -14.82 -7.97 -9.86
N ASN A 304 -15.40 -9.08 -9.35
CA ASN A 304 -16.72 -9.09 -8.73
C ASN A 304 -16.74 -9.25 -7.19
N LEU A 305 -15.59 -9.27 -6.51
CA LEU A 305 -15.59 -9.22 -5.05
C LEU A 305 -16.10 -7.85 -4.57
N PRO A 306 -16.91 -7.78 -3.50
CA PRO A 306 -17.24 -6.51 -2.87
C PRO A 306 -15.93 -5.78 -2.50
N PRO A 307 -15.87 -4.44 -2.58
CA PRO A 307 -14.78 -3.68 -1.98
C PRO A 307 -14.94 -3.73 -0.45
N LEU A 308 -14.69 -4.90 0.14
CA LEU A 308 -14.76 -5.15 1.58
C LEU A 308 -13.78 -4.25 2.36
N GLU A 309 -12.80 -3.70 1.66
CA GLU A 309 -11.87 -2.70 2.17
C GLU A 309 -12.58 -1.48 2.76
N GLU A 310 -13.69 -1.05 2.16
CA GLU A 310 -14.44 0.11 2.69
C GLU A 310 -15.05 -0.22 4.05
N VAL A 311 -15.62 -1.42 4.22
CA VAL A 311 -16.18 -1.85 5.50
C VAL A 311 -15.09 -2.10 6.53
N LEU A 312 -14.05 -2.83 6.13
CA LEU A 312 -12.93 -3.18 6.98
C LEU A 312 -12.21 -1.92 7.50
N PHE A 313 -11.81 -1.01 6.61
CA PHE A 313 -11.01 0.15 7.00
C PHE A 313 -11.88 1.38 7.29
N ALA A 314 -12.68 1.87 6.33
CA ALA A 314 -13.44 3.11 6.50
C ALA A 314 -14.66 2.95 7.44
N GLY A 315 -15.27 1.76 7.45
CA GLY A 315 -16.34 1.37 8.38
C GLY A 315 -15.85 1.07 9.79
N GLY A 316 -14.52 1.00 9.99
CA GLY A 316 -13.89 0.85 11.30
C GLY A 316 -13.86 -0.57 11.85
N GLU A 317 -14.38 -1.57 11.12
CA GLU A 317 -14.43 -2.97 11.58
C GLU A 317 -13.03 -3.56 11.85
N TYR A 318 -12.00 -3.03 11.19
CA TYR A 318 -10.58 -3.35 11.45
C TYR A 318 -10.22 -3.27 12.94
N HIS A 319 -10.81 -2.35 13.72
CA HIS A 319 -10.54 -2.21 15.15
C HIS A 319 -11.02 -3.41 15.97
N PHE A 320 -12.05 -4.11 15.50
CA PHE A 320 -12.60 -5.31 16.13
C PHE A 320 -12.00 -6.58 15.52
N TYR A 321 -11.69 -6.56 14.22
CA TYR A 321 -11.15 -7.69 13.48
C TYR A 321 -9.68 -7.98 13.77
N PHE A 322 -8.82 -6.96 13.65
CA PHE A 322 -7.38 -7.17 13.67
C PHE A 322 -6.87 -7.79 14.99
N PRO A 323 -7.34 -7.38 16.18
CA PRO A 323 -6.92 -8.02 17.44
C PRO A 323 -7.25 -9.52 17.50
N GLU A 324 -8.39 -9.94 16.94
CA GLU A 324 -8.84 -11.34 16.96
C GLU A 324 -8.00 -12.22 16.05
N VAL A 325 -7.61 -11.70 14.89
CA VAL A 325 -6.69 -12.39 13.97
C VAL A 325 -5.32 -12.57 14.59
N VAL A 326 -4.78 -11.51 15.20
CA VAL A 326 -3.49 -11.57 15.90
C VAL A 326 -3.55 -12.59 17.05
N SER A 327 -4.65 -12.60 17.80
CA SER A 327 -4.90 -13.59 18.86
C SER A 327 -4.93 -15.03 18.33
N CYS A 328 -5.51 -15.27 17.14
CA CYS A 328 -5.49 -16.58 16.50
C CYS A 328 -4.07 -17.06 16.19
N PHE A 329 -3.23 -16.20 15.62
CA PHE A 329 -1.83 -16.53 15.32
C PHE A 329 -0.99 -16.70 16.58
N ASP A 330 -1.16 -15.85 17.59
CA ASP A 330 -0.48 -15.97 18.89
C ASP A 330 -0.86 -17.28 19.61
N LYS A 331 -2.13 -17.70 19.52
CA LYS A 331 -2.56 -19.01 20.01
C LYS A 331 -1.91 -20.15 19.23
N ALA A 332 -1.90 -20.08 17.90
CA ALA A 332 -1.28 -21.09 17.05
C ALA A 332 0.22 -21.23 17.34
N LEU A 333 0.90 -20.10 17.58
CA LEU A 333 2.31 -20.05 17.98
C LEU A 333 2.55 -20.78 19.31
N LYS A 334 1.66 -20.62 20.29
CA LYS A 334 1.77 -21.29 21.60
C LYS A 334 1.44 -22.79 21.56
N GLU A 335 0.69 -23.22 20.55
CA GLU A 335 0.20 -24.60 20.42
C GLU A 335 1.04 -25.46 19.46
N THR A 336 1.83 -24.85 18.57
CA THR A 336 2.69 -25.59 17.64
C THR A 336 3.90 -26.23 18.35
N GLU A 337 4.26 -27.44 17.91
CA GLU A 337 5.51 -28.10 18.29
C GLU A 337 6.54 -28.09 17.14
N ASP A 338 6.14 -27.57 15.97
CA ASP A 338 6.98 -27.45 14.78
C ASP A 338 7.75 -26.13 14.83
N SER A 339 9.06 -26.22 15.02
CA SER A 339 9.97 -25.08 15.12
C SER A 339 10.02 -24.23 13.85
N GLU A 340 9.90 -24.83 12.67
CA GLU A 340 9.92 -24.08 11.41
C GLU A 340 8.62 -23.28 11.25
N PHE A 341 7.49 -23.88 11.63
CA PHE A 341 6.20 -23.18 11.65
C PHE A 341 6.12 -22.12 12.76
N GLU A 342 6.74 -22.37 13.91
CA GLU A 342 6.87 -21.40 15.01
C GLU A 342 7.63 -20.15 14.56
N ASP A 343 8.79 -20.32 13.92
CA ASP A 343 9.58 -19.22 13.36
C ASP A 343 8.77 -18.43 12.31
N ALA A 344 8.06 -19.15 11.42
CA ALA A 344 7.25 -18.50 10.40
C ALA A 344 6.05 -17.72 10.96
N LEU A 345 5.41 -18.22 12.01
CA LEU A 345 4.34 -17.51 12.73
C LEU A 345 4.87 -16.25 13.43
N ASN A 346 6.07 -16.32 14.02
CA ASN A 346 6.73 -15.15 14.61
C ASN A 346 7.02 -14.08 13.54
N SER A 347 7.55 -14.48 12.38
CA SER A 347 7.78 -13.58 11.23
C SER A 347 6.47 -12.92 10.77
N LEU A 348 5.38 -13.69 10.62
CA LEU A 348 4.07 -13.13 10.25
C LEU A 348 3.53 -12.15 11.31
N LEU A 349 3.60 -12.50 12.59
CA LEU A 349 3.15 -11.62 13.68
C LEU A 349 3.97 -10.33 13.75
N PHE A 350 5.29 -10.43 13.60
CA PHE A 350 6.17 -9.27 13.50
C PHE A 350 5.73 -8.36 12.35
N PHE A 351 5.56 -8.94 11.17
CA PHE A 351 5.13 -8.21 9.98
C PHE A 351 3.76 -7.54 10.15
N LEU A 352 2.76 -8.24 10.71
CA LEU A 352 1.41 -7.69 10.93
C LEU A 352 1.37 -6.58 11.99
N ILE A 353 2.22 -6.64 13.02
CA ILE A 353 2.13 -5.72 14.17
C ILE A 353 3.06 -4.51 13.99
N LEU A 354 4.28 -4.75 13.51
CA LEU A 354 5.36 -3.76 13.49
C LEU A 354 5.59 -3.13 12.13
N SER A 355 5.48 -3.89 11.05
CA SER A 355 5.72 -3.35 9.71
C SER A 355 4.63 -2.36 9.29
N SER A 356 5.03 -1.39 8.47
CA SER A 356 4.14 -0.45 7.77
C SER A 356 4.13 -0.69 6.26
N ASP A 357 4.63 -1.85 5.79
CA ASP A 357 4.60 -2.23 4.39
C ASP A 357 3.15 -2.40 3.90
N THR A 358 2.85 -1.82 2.74
CA THR A 358 1.56 -1.95 2.06
C THR A 358 1.14 -3.39 1.76
N LYS A 359 2.08 -4.35 1.64
CA LYS A 359 1.78 -5.78 1.51
C LYS A 359 0.92 -6.29 2.66
N GLN A 360 1.04 -5.68 3.84
CA GLN A 360 0.27 -6.04 5.04
C GLN A 360 -1.23 -5.93 4.79
N LEU A 361 -1.65 -4.90 4.05
CA LEU A 361 -3.06 -4.69 3.71
C LEU A 361 -3.61 -5.83 2.85
N ALA A 362 -2.81 -6.39 1.93
CA ALA A 362 -3.24 -7.50 1.09
C ALA A 362 -3.48 -8.77 1.92
N ILE A 363 -2.59 -9.06 2.87
CA ILE A 363 -2.71 -10.21 3.78
C ILE A 363 -3.92 -10.06 4.70
N ILE A 364 -4.10 -8.89 5.33
CA ILE A 364 -5.24 -8.63 6.20
C ILE A 364 -6.56 -8.79 5.42
N LYS A 365 -6.65 -8.24 4.20
CA LYS A 365 -7.83 -8.38 3.33
C LYS A 365 -8.11 -9.84 3.00
N PHE A 366 -7.09 -10.59 2.62
CA PHE A 366 -7.22 -12.03 2.32
C PHE A 366 -7.77 -12.81 3.52
N LEU A 367 -7.19 -12.61 4.71
CA LEU A 367 -7.64 -13.27 5.93
C LEU A 367 -9.10 -12.89 6.25
N TYR A 368 -9.45 -11.62 6.08
CA TYR A 368 -10.78 -11.11 6.40
C TYR A 368 -11.85 -11.71 5.50
N VAL A 369 -11.59 -11.78 4.19
CA VAL A 369 -12.48 -12.46 3.23
C VAL A 369 -12.71 -13.91 3.65
N ARG A 370 -11.64 -14.64 4.00
CA ARG A 370 -11.77 -16.05 4.42
C ARG A 370 -12.56 -16.22 5.70
N CYS A 371 -12.41 -15.33 6.67
CA CYS A 371 -13.20 -15.35 7.91
C CYS A 371 -14.69 -15.12 7.60
N VAL A 372 -15.02 -14.12 6.77
CA VAL A 372 -16.39 -13.87 6.30
C VAL A 372 -16.97 -15.09 5.58
N CYS A 373 -16.23 -15.67 4.63
CA CYS A 373 -16.67 -16.86 3.90
C CYS A 373 -16.84 -18.08 4.81
N THR A 374 -16.06 -18.20 5.88
CA THR A 374 -16.20 -19.29 6.86
C THR A 374 -17.56 -19.24 7.54
N TYR A 375 -18.04 -18.05 7.94
CA TYR A 375 -19.38 -17.88 8.51
C TYR A 375 -20.48 -18.12 7.47
N LEU A 376 -20.30 -17.68 6.22
CA LEU A 376 -21.29 -17.83 5.16
C LEU A 376 -21.38 -19.25 4.57
N SER A 377 -20.35 -20.09 4.74
CA SER A 377 -20.30 -21.44 4.15
C SER A 377 -20.81 -22.56 5.08
N ARG A 378 -20.91 -22.28 6.39
CA ARG A 378 -21.12 -23.28 7.44
C ARG A 378 -22.41 -23.03 8.23
N PHE A 379 -23.55 -23.36 7.63
CA PHE A 379 -24.83 -23.35 8.35
C PHE A 379 -25.25 -24.76 8.81
N PRO A 380 -25.82 -24.91 10.02
CA PRO A 380 -26.07 -23.84 11.00
C PRO A 380 -24.78 -23.37 11.71
N VAL A 381 -24.70 -22.07 12.01
CA VAL A 381 -23.66 -21.49 12.87
C VAL A 381 -24.17 -21.49 14.30
N ILE A 382 -23.48 -22.21 15.17
CA ILE A 382 -23.83 -22.34 16.59
C ILE A 382 -22.83 -21.52 17.40
N LEU A 383 -23.35 -20.60 18.22
CA LEU A 383 -22.58 -19.85 19.21
C LEU A 383 -22.95 -20.38 20.60
N PRO A 384 -22.29 -21.46 21.07
CA PRO A 384 -22.70 -22.16 22.28
C PRO A 384 -22.55 -21.29 23.53
N GLU A 385 -21.59 -20.36 23.56
CA GLU A 385 -21.43 -19.47 24.72
C GLU A 385 -22.59 -18.49 24.87
N ALA A 386 -23.25 -18.16 23.76
CA ALA A 386 -24.38 -17.22 23.72
C ALA A 386 -25.76 -17.91 23.68
N ASP A 387 -25.81 -19.27 23.69
CA ASP A 387 -27.04 -20.05 23.47
C ASP A 387 -27.80 -19.61 22.20
N LEU A 388 -27.06 -19.41 21.11
CA LEU A 388 -27.57 -18.92 19.83
C LEU A 388 -27.26 -19.88 18.67
N GLU A 389 -28.21 -19.96 17.74
CA GLU A 389 -28.10 -20.74 16.50
C GLU A 389 -28.61 -19.90 15.33
N PHE A 390 -27.73 -19.63 14.35
CA PHE A 390 -28.08 -19.05 13.06
C PHE A 390 -28.20 -20.19 12.05
N LYS A 391 -29.39 -20.43 11.53
CA LYS A 391 -29.73 -21.58 10.68
C LYS A 391 -29.53 -21.29 9.20
N VAL A 392 -29.73 -20.04 8.79
CA VAL A 392 -29.61 -19.60 7.40
C VAL A 392 -28.94 -18.21 7.32
N PRO A 393 -28.39 -17.81 6.16
CA PRO A 393 -27.79 -16.48 5.99
C PRO A 393 -28.70 -15.32 6.39
N GLY A 394 -30.02 -15.45 6.17
CA GLY A 394 -31.01 -14.45 6.56
C GLY A 394 -31.05 -14.19 8.07
N ASP A 395 -30.70 -15.18 8.91
CA ASP A 395 -30.72 -15.04 10.37
C ASP A 395 -29.68 -14.01 10.87
N TYR A 396 -28.63 -13.73 10.10
CA TYR A 396 -27.72 -12.64 10.45
C TYR A 396 -28.39 -11.27 10.42
N CYS A 397 -29.47 -11.11 9.65
CA CYS A 397 -30.24 -9.87 9.58
C CYS A 397 -31.40 -9.83 10.59
N ASP A 398 -31.61 -10.90 11.38
CA ASP A 398 -32.68 -10.96 12.36
C ASP A 398 -32.37 -10.08 13.58
N GLN A 399 -33.20 -9.07 13.80
CA GLN A 399 -33.00 -8.10 14.86
C GLN A 399 -33.05 -8.72 16.27
N GLU A 400 -33.88 -9.74 16.50
CA GLU A 400 -33.99 -10.40 17.81
C GLU A 400 -32.74 -11.24 18.10
N LEU A 401 -32.22 -11.98 17.11
CA LEU A 401 -31.00 -12.77 17.24
C LEU A 401 -29.77 -11.88 17.46
N ILE A 402 -29.62 -10.80 16.70
CA ILE A 402 -28.50 -9.86 16.86
C ILE A 402 -28.59 -9.12 18.20
N GLU A 403 -29.78 -8.72 18.65
CA GLU A 403 -29.93 -8.08 19.97
C GLU A 403 -29.61 -9.06 21.10
N HIS A 404 -29.99 -10.34 20.97
CA HIS A 404 -29.62 -11.37 21.94
C HIS A 404 -28.09 -11.56 21.99
N TYR A 405 -27.43 -11.57 20.83
CA TYR A 405 -25.97 -11.64 20.75
C TYR A 405 -25.30 -10.40 21.38
N ALA A 406 -25.82 -9.20 21.12
CA ALA A 406 -25.32 -7.96 21.73
C ALA A 406 -25.49 -7.97 23.26
N CYS A 407 -26.62 -8.46 23.78
CA CYS A 407 -26.84 -8.64 25.21
C CYS A 407 -25.85 -9.63 25.82
N TYR A 408 -25.52 -10.71 25.10
CA TYR A 408 -24.49 -11.66 25.51
C TYR A 408 -23.12 -10.97 25.61
N LEU A 409 -22.71 -10.20 24.60
CA LEU A 409 -21.44 -9.44 24.62
C LEU A 409 -21.38 -8.46 25.81
N GLU A 410 -22.46 -7.74 26.09
CA GLU A 410 -22.53 -6.86 27.27
C GLU A 410 -22.37 -7.62 28.60
N SER A 411 -22.88 -8.86 28.67
CA SER A 411 -22.72 -9.72 29.85
C SER A 411 -21.26 -10.14 30.09
N GLN A 412 -20.44 -10.12 29.03
CA GLN A 412 -18.99 -10.37 29.08
C GLN A 412 -18.17 -9.08 29.25
N ASP A 413 -18.81 -7.95 29.55
CA ASP A 413 -18.21 -6.60 29.63
C ASP A 413 -17.64 -6.08 28.28
N MET A 414 -18.06 -6.69 27.15
CA MET A 414 -17.68 -6.32 25.78
C MET A 414 -18.66 -5.30 25.20
N LYS A 415 -18.71 -4.11 25.83
CA LYS A 415 -19.71 -3.08 25.52
C LYS A 415 -19.49 -2.42 24.15
N MET A 416 -18.23 -2.28 23.73
CA MET A 416 -17.91 -1.63 22.45
C MET A 416 -18.29 -2.52 21.27
N GLU A 417 -18.05 -3.82 21.41
CA GLU A 417 -18.41 -4.87 20.46
C GLU A 417 -19.94 -4.99 20.37
N ALA A 418 -20.65 -4.94 21.51
CA ALA A 418 -22.11 -4.93 21.53
C ALA A 418 -22.71 -3.68 20.86
N ILE A 419 -22.09 -2.50 21.01
CA ILE A 419 -22.49 -1.29 20.28
C ILE A 419 -22.22 -1.47 18.79
N HIS A 420 -21.04 -1.99 18.43
CA HIS A 420 -20.62 -2.21 17.07
C HIS A 420 -21.59 -3.11 16.29
N VAL A 421 -21.96 -4.28 16.83
CA VAL A 421 -22.88 -5.20 16.12
C VAL A 421 -24.25 -4.57 15.88
N ARG A 422 -24.76 -3.75 16.82
CA ARG A 422 -26.02 -3.02 16.66
C ARG A 422 -25.92 -1.92 15.62
N ASP A 423 -24.82 -1.17 15.62
CA ASP A 423 -24.58 -0.10 14.65
C ASP A 423 -24.41 -0.67 13.23
N VAL A 424 -23.71 -1.80 13.09
CA VAL A 424 -23.52 -2.51 11.81
C VAL A 424 -24.85 -3.06 11.28
N LEU A 425 -25.69 -3.67 12.13
CA LEU A 425 -27.06 -4.07 11.74
C LEU A 425 -27.89 -2.88 11.25
N LYS A 426 -27.86 -1.77 11.98
CA LYS A 426 -28.64 -0.57 11.63
C LYS A 426 -28.19 0.08 10.32
N THR A 427 -26.89 0.05 10.02
CA THR A 427 -26.31 0.73 8.86
C THR A 427 -26.30 -0.13 7.61
N LEU A 428 -25.99 -1.42 7.73
CA LEU A 428 -25.81 -2.35 6.61
C LEU A 428 -26.86 -3.48 6.59
N GLY A 429 -27.35 -3.88 7.75
CA GLY A 429 -28.27 -5.01 7.90
C GLY A 429 -29.62 -4.81 7.20
N GLU A 430 -30.21 -3.61 7.23
CA GLU A 430 -31.50 -3.35 6.54
C GLU A 430 -31.41 -3.48 5.00
N GLN A 431 -30.23 -3.24 4.43
CA GLN A 431 -29.97 -3.43 3.01
C GLN A 431 -29.76 -4.91 2.70
N ALA A 432 -28.96 -5.60 3.52
CA ALA A 432 -28.70 -7.03 3.41
C ALA A 432 -29.97 -7.89 3.63
N GLU A 433 -30.87 -7.53 4.55
CA GLU A 433 -32.09 -8.29 4.88
C GLU A 433 -33.01 -8.50 3.68
N LYS A 434 -33.20 -7.44 2.87
CA LYS A 434 -34.03 -7.49 1.66
C LYS A 434 -33.44 -8.38 0.56
N GLU A 435 -32.14 -8.63 0.65
CA GLU A 435 -31.32 -9.26 -0.38
C GLU A 435 -31.00 -10.73 -0.02
N ALA A 436 -30.72 -11.02 1.25
CA ALA A 436 -30.32 -12.33 1.78
C ALA A 436 -31.39 -13.41 1.59
N PHE A 437 -32.67 -13.08 1.81
CA PHE A 437 -33.79 -14.04 1.76
C PHE A 437 -34.02 -14.64 0.36
N LEU A 438 -33.54 -13.99 -0.70
CA LEU A 438 -33.81 -14.39 -2.08
C LEU A 438 -32.74 -15.32 -2.68
N TYR A 439 -31.56 -15.41 -2.07
CA TYR A 439 -30.36 -16.02 -2.68
C TYR A 439 -29.51 -16.81 -1.67
N GLU A 440 -30.12 -17.45 -0.67
CA GLU A 440 -29.42 -18.14 0.42
C GLU A 440 -28.45 -19.23 -0.08
N ASP A 441 -28.91 -20.11 -0.98
CA ASP A 441 -28.09 -21.19 -1.54
C ASP A 441 -26.93 -20.64 -2.39
N GLU A 442 -27.16 -19.57 -3.15
CA GLU A 442 -26.15 -18.92 -3.97
C GLU A 442 -25.05 -18.27 -3.13
N VAL A 443 -25.41 -17.62 -2.02
CA VAL A 443 -24.44 -17.04 -1.07
C VAL A 443 -23.57 -18.13 -0.46
N ILE A 444 -24.18 -19.23 -0.01
CA ILE A 444 -23.45 -20.35 0.59
C ILE A 444 -22.50 -21.00 -0.42
N ASN A 445 -22.98 -21.27 -1.64
CA ASN A 445 -22.17 -21.90 -2.68
C ASN A 445 -21.02 -20.99 -3.15
N PHE A 446 -21.25 -19.68 -3.25
CA PHE A 446 -20.19 -18.73 -3.58
C PHE A 446 -19.12 -18.68 -2.48
N ALA A 447 -19.53 -18.61 -1.21
CA ALA A 447 -18.59 -18.63 -0.09
C ALA A 447 -17.76 -19.92 -0.04
N ARG A 448 -18.35 -21.08 -0.35
CA ARG A 448 -17.61 -22.35 -0.47
C ARG A 448 -16.60 -22.31 -1.61
N LEU A 449 -17.00 -21.83 -2.79
CA LEU A 449 -16.11 -21.73 -3.94
C LEU A 449 -14.86 -20.88 -3.62
N LEU A 450 -15.02 -19.75 -2.91
CA LEU A 450 -13.88 -18.93 -2.49
C LEU A 450 -12.98 -19.57 -1.42
N LEU A 451 -13.50 -20.52 -0.64
CA LEU A 451 -12.71 -21.28 0.32
C LEU A 451 -11.99 -22.46 -0.35
N ASP A 452 -12.62 -23.05 -1.38
CA ASP A 452 -12.18 -24.26 -2.09
C ASP A 452 -11.30 -23.96 -3.33
N GLU A 453 -11.04 -22.70 -3.68
CA GLU A 453 -10.13 -22.27 -4.78
C GLU A 453 -8.65 -22.75 -4.62
N GLY A 454 -8.35 -23.61 -3.63
CA GLY A 454 -7.10 -24.38 -3.50
C GLY A 454 -7.15 -25.80 -4.08
N GLU A 455 -8.31 -26.29 -4.54
CA GLU A 455 -8.46 -27.61 -5.19
C GLU A 455 -8.70 -27.47 -6.71
N GLU A 456 -7.76 -26.85 -7.46
CA GLU A 456 -7.71 -27.11 -8.90
C GLU A 456 -6.98 -28.44 -9.16
N GLU A 457 -7.79 -29.41 -9.61
CA GLU A 457 -7.56 -30.76 -10.12
C GLU A 457 -6.11 -31.09 -10.59
N GLU A 458 -5.59 -32.21 -10.08
CA GLU A 458 -4.37 -32.95 -10.51
C GLU A 458 -4.27 -33.23 -12.02
#